data_AF-A0A1F5A2R9-F1
#
_entry.id   AF-A0A1F5A2R9-F1
#
_cell.length_a   1.000
_cell.length_b   1.000
_cell.length_c   1.000
_cell.angle_alpha   90.00
_cell.angle_beta   90.00
_cell.angle_gamma   90.00
#
_symmetry.space_group_name_H-M   'P 1'
#
loop_
_entity.id
_entity.type
_entity.pdbx_description
1 polymer ?
#
loop_
_entity_poly.entity_id
_entity_poly.type
_entity_poly.pdbx_seq_one_letter_code
_entity_poly.pdbx_strand_id
1 'polypeptide(L)'
;MRRKWGFTLIELLVVIGVLAVIAAGIVALIDPVDKLAQANDAKVQNDVGQIATALQSYAAQNSGLYPTSAEYTAGVLRTSGELTTMPTQPTNYTAYAYSVNAGQTIGKVTGQLKAKKNTTAGGVGTSCWDSSLGTAGVYKAAATTTLGACP
;
A
#
# COMPACT_ATOMS: atom_id res chain seq x y z
N MET A 1 -43.12 -25.05 38.04
CA MET A 1 -42.04 -24.21 38.60
C MET A 1 -40.77 -24.43 37.79
N ARG A 2 -40.29 -23.41 37.07
CA ARG A 2 -39.02 -23.46 36.32
C ARG A 2 -37.87 -23.20 37.31
N ARG A 3 -36.99 -24.19 37.53
CA ARG A 3 -35.76 -24.00 38.32
C ARG A 3 -34.81 -23.12 37.50
N LYS A 4 -34.43 -21.97 38.06
CA LYS A 4 -33.33 -21.17 37.52
C LYS A 4 -32.03 -21.80 38.01
N TRP A 5 -31.21 -22.32 37.12
CA TRP A 5 -29.85 -22.72 37.43
C TRP A 5 -28.99 -21.45 37.54
N GLY A 6 -28.47 -21.20 38.74
CA GLY A 6 -27.57 -20.07 39.02
C GLY A 6 -26.13 -20.45 38.75
N PHE A 7 -25.35 -19.48 38.27
CA PHE A 7 -23.89 -19.60 38.11
C PHE A 7 -23.23 -19.71 39.49
N THR A 8 -22.27 -20.62 39.67
CA THR A 8 -21.46 -20.63 40.89
C THR A 8 -20.34 -19.59 40.80
N LEU A 9 -19.93 -19.04 41.95
CA LEU A 9 -18.80 -18.10 42.02
C LEU A 9 -17.49 -18.73 41.52
N ILE A 10 -17.31 -20.04 41.73
CA ILE A 10 -16.12 -20.76 41.27
C ILE A 10 -16.09 -20.92 39.74
N GLU A 11 -17.24 -21.15 39.10
CA GLU A 11 -17.32 -21.20 37.64
C GLU A 11 -16.93 -19.86 37.02
N LEU A 12 -17.38 -18.75 37.60
CA LEU A 12 -17.02 -17.43 37.09
C LEU A 12 -15.53 -17.12 37.34
N LEU A 13 -14.97 -17.55 38.48
CA LEU A 13 -13.55 -17.36 38.81
C LEU A 13 -12.62 -18.14 37.86
N VAL A 14 -12.94 -19.40 37.57
CA VAL A 14 -12.15 -20.21 36.64
C VAL A 14 -12.22 -19.64 35.23
N VAL A 15 -13.39 -19.17 34.78
CA VAL A 15 -13.56 -18.60 33.44
C VAL A 15 -12.73 -17.34 33.26
N ILE A 16 -12.76 -16.39 34.20
CA ILE A 16 -11.93 -15.19 34.09
C ILE A 16 -10.43 -15.52 34.15
N GLY A 17 -10.05 -16.55 34.92
CA GLY A 17 -8.67 -17.03 34.98
C GLY A 17 -8.19 -17.59 33.63
N VAL A 18 -8.99 -18.45 33.00
CA VAL A 18 -8.67 -18.99 31.67
C VAL A 18 -8.68 -17.89 30.59
N LEU A 19 -9.64 -16.96 30.64
CA LEU A 19 -9.70 -15.83 29.70
C LEU A 19 -8.46 -14.93 29.82
N ALA A 20 -7.98 -14.68 31.04
CA ALA A 20 -6.77 -13.87 31.25
C ALA A 20 -5.52 -14.52 30.62
N VAL A 21 -5.35 -15.83 30.76
CA VAL A 21 -4.20 -16.56 30.18
C VAL A 21 -4.24 -16.56 28.65
N ILE A 22 -5.41 -16.82 28.05
CA ILE A 22 -5.56 -16.83 26.59
C ILE A 22 -5.35 -15.42 26.02
N ALA A 23 -5.94 -14.40 26.64
CA ALA A 23 -5.79 -13.01 26.20
C ALA A 23 -4.33 -12.54 26.24
N ALA A 24 -3.59 -12.88 27.32
CA ALA A 24 -2.17 -12.56 27.44
C ALA A 24 -1.33 -13.25 26.34
N GLY A 25 -1.63 -14.51 26.03
CA GLY A 25 -0.94 -15.25 24.97
C GLY A 25 -1.12 -14.65 23.56
N ILE A 26 -2.31 -14.13 23.24
CA ILE A 26 -2.60 -13.53 21.93
C ILE A 26 -1.85 -12.21 21.73
N VAL A 27 -1.79 -11.36 22.76
CA VAL A 27 -1.13 -10.03 22.67
C VAL A 27 0.38 -10.16 22.44
N ALA A 28 1.02 -11.22 22.98
CA ALA A 28 2.45 -11.47 22.79
C ALA A 28 2.86 -11.77 21.34
N LEU A 29 1.92 -12.14 20.46
CA LEU A 29 2.19 -12.57 19.09
C LEU A 29 1.97 -11.47 18.04
N ILE A 30 1.35 -10.34 18.40
CA ILE A 30 1.03 -9.27 17.47
C ILE A 30 2.07 -8.16 17.59
N ASP A 31 2.76 -7.87 16.49
CA ASP A 31 3.55 -6.65 16.34
C ASP A 31 2.62 -5.53 15.82
N PRO A 32 2.17 -4.59 16.67
CA PRO A 32 1.22 -3.56 16.26
C PRO A 32 1.82 -2.63 15.19
N VAL A 33 3.15 -2.43 15.20
CA VAL A 33 3.85 -1.59 14.24
C VAL A 33 3.80 -2.24 12.86
N ASP A 34 4.04 -3.55 12.78
CA ASP A 34 3.95 -4.28 11.51
C ASP A 34 2.51 -4.33 10.97
N LYS A 35 1.50 -4.45 11.84
CA LYS A 35 0.08 -4.42 11.42
C LYS A 35 -0.33 -3.07 10.84
N LEU A 36 0.13 -1.97 11.44
CA LEU A 36 -0.07 -0.63 10.88
C LEU A 36 0.67 -0.46 9.54
N ALA A 37 1.91 -0.96 9.44
CA ALA A 37 2.65 -0.96 8.18
C ALA A 37 1.93 -1.76 7.09
N GLN A 38 1.31 -2.90 7.41
CA GLN A 38 0.51 -3.67 6.45
C GLN A 38 -0.71 -2.90 5.92
N ALA A 39 -1.40 -2.14 6.79
CA ALA A 39 -2.53 -1.31 6.38
C ALA A 39 -2.09 -0.13 5.48
N ASN A 40 -1.00 0.54 5.85
CA ASN A 40 -0.42 1.62 5.06
C ASN A 40 0.13 1.13 3.71
N ASP A 41 0.77 -0.04 3.70
CA ASP A 41 1.25 -0.68 2.47
C ASP A 41 0.08 -1.03 1.53
N ALA A 42 -1.05 -1.49 2.05
CA ALA A 42 -2.26 -1.71 1.25
C ALA A 42 -2.79 -0.41 0.65
N LYS A 43 -2.74 0.70 1.41
CA LYS A 43 -3.06 2.03 0.88
C LYS A 43 -2.10 2.43 -0.25
N VAL A 44 -0.79 2.25 -0.05
CA VAL A 44 0.22 2.55 -1.08
C VAL A 44 -0.02 1.74 -2.35
N GLN A 45 -0.34 0.45 -2.24
CA GLN A 45 -0.63 -0.40 -3.40
C GLN A 45 -1.88 0.08 -4.16
N ASN A 46 -2.94 0.45 -3.43
CA ASN A 46 -4.15 1.00 -4.04
C ASN A 46 -3.88 2.35 -4.72
N ASP A 47 -3.11 3.23 -4.07
CA ASP A 47 -2.77 4.55 -4.61
C ASP A 47 -1.90 4.42 -5.87
N VAL A 48 -0.88 3.56 -5.86
CA VAL A 48 -0.05 3.27 -7.04
C VAL A 48 -0.90 2.69 -8.17
N GLY A 49 -1.84 1.79 -7.85
CA GLY A 49 -2.79 1.25 -8.83
C GLY A 49 -3.72 2.31 -9.44
N GLN A 50 -4.24 3.23 -8.62
CA GLN A 50 -5.07 4.34 -9.10
C GLN A 50 -4.29 5.28 -10.02
N ILE A 51 -3.06 5.65 -9.63
CA ILE A 51 -2.19 6.50 -10.45
C ILE A 51 -1.83 5.77 -11.75
N ALA A 52 -1.56 4.47 -11.71
CA ALA A 52 -1.29 3.66 -12.89
C ALA A 52 -2.46 3.68 -13.88
N THR A 53 -3.68 3.44 -13.41
CA THR A 53 -4.88 3.50 -14.26
C THR A 53 -5.11 4.90 -14.83
N ALA A 54 -4.89 5.95 -14.02
CA ALA A 54 -4.97 7.33 -14.48
C ALA A 54 -3.93 7.66 -15.55
N LEU A 55 -2.70 7.18 -15.39
CA LEU A 55 -1.63 7.34 -16.39
C LEU A 55 -1.95 6.62 -17.69
N GLN A 56 -2.50 5.41 -17.60
CA GLN A 56 -2.93 4.64 -18.79
C GLN A 56 -4.06 5.35 -19.53
N SER A 57 -5.05 5.89 -18.81
CA SER A 57 -6.15 6.65 -19.40
C SER A 57 -5.68 7.97 -20.01
N TYR A 58 -4.74 8.66 -19.36
CA TYR A 58 -4.08 9.84 -19.94
C TYR A 58 -3.35 9.48 -21.23
N ALA A 59 -2.55 8.43 -21.23
CA ALA A 59 -1.82 7.99 -22.42
C ALA A 59 -2.78 7.60 -23.55
N ALA A 60 -3.90 6.94 -23.25
CA ALA A 60 -4.93 6.60 -24.24
C ALA A 60 -5.52 7.84 -24.95
N GLN A 61 -5.64 8.96 -24.24
CA GLN A 61 -6.15 10.23 -24.80
C GLN A 61 -5.06 11.07 -25.48
N ASN A 62 -3.79 10.85 -25.15
CA ASN A 62 -2.65 11.63 -25.62
C ASN A 62 -1.76 10.83 -26.59
N SER A 63 -2.37 10.07 -27.51
CA SER A 63 -1.65 9.32 -28.57
C SER A 63 -0.62 8.31 -28.05
N GLY A 64 -0.85 7.73 -26.87
CA GLY A 64 0.07 6.79 -26.21
C GLY A 64 1.21 7.47 -25.42
N LEU A 65 1.17 8.79 -25.26
CA LEU A 65 2.18 9.55 -24.52
C LEU A 65 1.77 9.77 -23.07
N TYR A 66 2.65 9.40 -22.15
CA TYR A 66 2.54 9.69 -20.73
C TYR A 66 2.94 11.15 -20.42
N PRO A 67 2.48 11.73 -19.31
CA PRO A 67 2.87 13.07 -18.89
C PRO A 67 4.39 13.24 -18.77
N THR A 68 4.92 14.41 -19.09
CA THR A 68 6.27 14.77 -18.68
C THR A 68 6.35 14.86 -17.14
N SER A 69 7.55 14.75 -16.58
CA SER A 69 7.75 14.93 -15.13
C SER A 69 7.24 16.30 -14.62
N ALA A 70 7.32 17.33 -15.46
CA ALA A 70 6.81 18.67 -15.15
C ALA A 70 5.28 18.71 -15.13
N GLU A 71 4.61 18.14 -16.13
CA GLU A 71 3.15 18.06 -16.19
C GLU A 71 2.57 17.21 -15.05
N TYR A 72 3.22 16.09 -14.73
CA TYR A 72 2.82 15.27 -13.59
C TYR A 72 2.90 16.06 -12.27
N THR A 73 4.00 16.78 -12.05
CA THR A 73 4.18 17.61 -10.85
C THR A 73 3.20 18.77 -10.79
N ALA A 74 2.81 19.34 -11.95
CA ALA A 74 1.76 20.35 -12.05
C ALA A 74 0.34 19.79 -11.81
N GLY A 75 0.20 18.46 -11.66
CA GLY A 75 -1.06 17.81 -11.37
C GLY A 75 -1.92 17.56 -12.61
N VAL A 76 -1.31 17.33 -13.78
CA VAL A 76 -2.05 17.18 -15.04
C VAL A 76 -3.13 16.11 -14.97
N LEU A 77 -2.89 14.99 -14.28
CA LEU A 77 -3.86 13.90 -14.12
C LEU A 77 -5.14 14.34 -13.39
N ARG A 78 -5.05 15.40 -12.57
CA ARG A 78 -6.20 15.98 -11.89
C ARG A 78 -6.93 16.98 -12.77
N THR A 79 -6.19 17.80 -13.52
CA THR A 79 -6.78 18.80 -14.41
C THR A 79 -7.39 18.19 -15.67
N SER A 80 -6.87 17.07 -16.14
CA SER A 80 -7.43 16.31 -17.27
C SER A 80 -8.63 15.43 -16.87
N GLY A 81 -8.87 15.24 -15.57
CA GLY A 81 -10.03 14.51 -15.06
C GLY A 81 -9.79 13.04 -14.72
N GLU A 82 -8.57 12.52 -14.86
CA GLU A 82 -8.25 11.11 -14.55
C GLU A 82 -8.23 10.82 -13.04
N LEU A 83 -7.94 11.83 -12.24
CA LEU A 83 -7.96 11.78 -10.77
C LEU A 83 -8.76 12.96 -10.22
N THR A 84 -9.59 12.72 -9.21
CA THR A 84 -10.27 13.80 -8.49
C THR A 84 -9.32 14.52 -7.53
N THR A 85 -8.41 13.76 -6.92
CA THR A 85 -7.35 14.25 -6.03
C THR A 85 -6.10 13.41 -6.22
N MET A 86 -4.91 14.02 -6.16
CA MET A 86 -3.66 13.27 -6.16
C MET A 86 -3.53 12.47 -4.84
N PRO A 87 -3.36 11.14 -4.89
CA PRO A 87 -3.17 10.35 -3.68
C PRO A 87 -1.94 10.82 -2.90
N THR A 88 -2.12 11.00 -1.60
CA THR A 88 -1.02 11.32 -0.70
C THR A 88 -0.56 10.09 0.07
N GLN A 89 0.74 9.96 0.19
CA GLN A 89 1.39 8.94 1.00
C GLN A 89 0.94 8.95 2.47
N PRO A 90 0.96 7.79 3.16
CA PRO A 90 0.81 7.74 4.62
C PRO A 90 1.97 8.43 5.35
N THR A 91 1.76 8.82 6.61
CA THR A 91 2.82 9.39 7.46
C THR A 91 4.00 8.43 7.61
N ASN A 92 5.23 8.94 7.54
CA ASN A 92 6.49 8.17 7.53
C ASN A 92 6.76 7.36 6.24
N TYR A 93 6.00 7.53 5.17
CA TYR A 93 6.35 6.96 3.86
C TYR A 93 7.15 7.97 3.02
N THR A 94 7.62 7.54 1.84
CA THR A 94 8.20 8.44 0.83
C THR A 94 7.16 8.75 -0.24
N ALA A 95 7.20 9.98 -0.77
CA ALA A 95 6.22 10.43 -1.75
C ALA A 95 6.24 9.49 -2.98
N TYR A 96 5.08 9.32 -3.61
CA TYR A 96 4.99 8.55 -4.83
C TYR A 96 5.91 9.16 -5.90
N ALA A 97 6.84 8.37 -6.40
CA ALA A 97 7.80 8.83 -7.39
C ALA A 97 7.30 8.46 -8.78
N TYR A 98 7.22 9.47 -9.65
CA TYR A 98 6.90 9.32 -11.06
C TYR A 98 8.17 9.52 -11.90
N SER A 99 8.33 8.71 -12.94
CA SER A 99 9.40 8.84 -13.92
C SER A 99 8.89 8.47 -15.31
N VAL A 100 9.42 9.15 -16.32
CA VAL A 100 9.03 8.97 -17.71
C VAL A 100 10.27 9.04 -18.61
N ASN A 101 10.27 8.31 -19.73
CA ASN A 101 11.38 8.40 -20.68
C ASN A 101 11.30 9.69 -21.50
N ALA A 102 12.42 10.07 -22.14
CA ALA A 102 12.47 11.28 -22.96
C ALA A 102 11.42 11.30 -24.10
N GLY A 103 11.00 10.13 -24.59
CA GLY A 103 9.96 10.00 -25.61
C GLY A 103 8.52 9.87 -25.09
N GLN A 104 8.30 9.96 -23.77
CA GLN A 104 6.98 9.83 -23.13
C GLN A 104 6.23 8.52 -23.41
N THR A 105 6.88 7.50 -23.99
CA THR A 105 6.27 6.22 -24.31
C THR A 105 6.28 5.22 -23.15
N ILE A 106 7.10 5.47 -22.11
CA ILE A 106 7.23 4.61 -20.94
C ILE A 106 7.12 5.47 -19.69
N GLY A 107 6.08 5.21 -18.89
CA GLY A 107 5.86 5.81 -17.59
C GLY A 107 6.01 4.79 -16.47
N LYS A 108 6.48 5.24 -15.31
CA LYS A 108 6.63 4.42 -14.11
C LYS A 108 6.26 5.19 -12.86
N VAL A 109 5.55 4.53 -11.96
CA VAL A 109 5.19 5.03 -10.63
C VAL A 109 5.66 4.05 -9.57
N THR A 110 6.28 4.57 -8.51
CA THR A 110 6.69 3.76 -7.38
C THR A 110 6.23 4.35 -6.05
N GLY A 111 5.92 3.46 -5.10
CA GLY A 111 5.59 3.80 -3.72
C GLY A 111 6.33 2.86 -2.75
N GLN A 112 6.83 3.40 -1.65
CA GLN A 112 7.56 2.62 -0.66
C GLN A 112 6.63 1.72 0.17
N LEU A 113 7.11 0.54 0.50
CA LEU A 113 6.45 -0.44 1.37
C LEU A 113 7.35 -0.73 2.58
N LYS A 114 6.75 -0.87 3.76
CA LYS A 114 7.46 -1.04 5.03
C LYS A 114 7.07 -2.29 5.81
N ALA A 115 5.96 -2.94 5.49
CA ALA A 115 5.55 -4.14 6.19
C ALA A 115 6.59 -5.25 6.02
N LYS A 116 6.87 -6.02 7.08
CA LYS A 116 7.86 -7.12 7.07
C LYS A 116 7.59 -8.15 5.97
N LYS A 117 6.33 -8.33 5.56
CA LYS A 117 5.98 -9.21 4.43
C LYS A 117 6.51 -8.71 3.08
N ASN A 118 6.68 -7.39 2.93
CA ASN A 118 7.07 -6.68 1.71
C ASN A 118 8.53 -6.20 1.74
N THR A 119 9.21 -6.30 2.88
CA THR A 119 10.60 -5.87 3.05
C THR A 119 11.52 -7.07 3.28
N THR A 120 12.81 -6.90 2.99
CA THR A 120 13.88 -7.74 3.56
C THR A 120 14.27 -7.18 4.94
N ALA A 121 14.98 -7.95 5.77
CA ALA A 121 15.37 -7.51 7.11
C ALA A 121 16.18 -6.20 7.04
N GLY A 122 15.61 -5.10 7.55
CA GLY A 122 16.21 -3.76 7.49
C GLY A 122 16.09 -3.03 6.14
N GLY A 123 15.45 -3.65 5.15
CA GLY A 123 15.24 -3.08 3.82
C GLY A 123 13.88 -2.37 3.68
N VAL A 124 13.70 -1.72 2.53
CA VAL A 124 12.40 -1.20 2.07
C VAL A 124 11.90 -2.02 0.89
N GLY A 125 10.58 -2.19 0.81
CA GLY A 125 9.91 -2.77 -0.33
C GLY A 125 9.37 -1.67 -1.22
N THR A 126 8.93 -2.03 -2.41
CA THR A 126 8.40 -1.09 -3.38
C THR A 126 7.17 -1.68 -4.05
N SER A 127 6.08 -0.90 -4.08
CA SER A 127 5.03 -1.10 -5.06
C SER A 127 5.42 -0.34 -6.31
N CYS A 128 5.49 -1.02 -7.44
CA CYS A 128 5.94 -0.45 -8.69
C CYS A 128 4.96 -0.80 -9.80
N TRP A 129 4.59 0.22 -10.58
CA TRP A 129 3.94 0.06 -11.86
C TRP A 129 4.85 0.65 -12.94
N ASP A 130 5.08 -0.10 -14.00
CA ASP A 130 5.72 0.38 -15.22
C ASP A 130 4.81 0.04 -16.40
N SER A 131 4.68 0.97 -17.33
CA SER A 131 3.88 0.79 -18.54
C SER A 131 4.29 -0.39 -19.41
N SER A 132 5.54 -0.87 -19.33
CA SER A 132 6.00 -2.07 -20.05
C SER A 132 5.42 -3.37 -19.48
N LEU A 133 5.08 -3.37 -18.19
CA LEU A 133 4.50 -4.51 -17.47
C LEU A 133 2.98 -4.50 -17.48
N GLY A 134 2.37 -3.32 -17.67
CA GLY A 134 0.93 -3.11 -17.72
C GLY A 134 0.20 -3.22 -16.37
N THR A 135 0.76 -3.94 -15.39
CA THR A 135 0.18 -4.17 -14.06
C THR A 135 1.14 -3.76 -12.94
N ALA A 136 0.60 -3.26 -11.83
CA ALA A 136 1.38 -2.90 -10.65
C ALA A 136 1.76 -4.15 -9.85
N GLY A 137 3.02 -4.23 -9.43
CA GLY A 137 3.58 -5.32 -8.63
C GLY A 137 4.13 -4.85 -7.29
N VAL A 138 4.47 -5.83 -6.45
CA VAL A 138 5.10 -5.63 -5.13
C VAL A 138 6.43 -6.34 -5.12
N TYR A 139 7.48 -5.62 -4.74
CA TYR A 139 8.86 -6.06 -4.84
C TYR A 139 9.56 -5.85 -3.49
N LYS A 140 10.32 -6.86 -3.05
CA LYS A 140 11.12 -6.79 -1.81
C LYS A 140 12.47 -6.11 -2.03
N ALA A 141 12.46 -5.05 -2.83
CA ALA A 141 13.62 -4.27 -3.22
C ALA A 141 13.25 -2.79 -3.23
N ALA A 142 14.26 -1.94 -3.09
CA ALA A 142 14.10 -0.50 -3.22
C ALA A 142 13.79 -0.12 -4.67
N ALA A 143 13.08 0.98 -4.86
CA ALA A 143 12.72 1.48 -6.18
C ALA A 143 13.96 1.84 -7.01
N THR A 144 14.05 1.29 -8.22
CA THR A 144 15.06 1.71 -9.21
C THR A 144 14.48 2.78 -10.12
N THR A 145 15.30 3.71 -10.59
CA THR A 145 14.89 4.75 -11.56
C THR A 145 14.88 4.26 -13.01
N THR A 146 15.44 3.09 -13.31
CA THR A 146 15.44 2.44 -14.63
C THR A 146 14.03 2.15 -15.14
N LEU A 147 13.66 2.69 -16.30
CA LEU A 147 12.37 2.47 -16.93
C LEU A 147 12.34 1.13 -17.69
N GLY A 148 11.14 0.59 -17.88
CA GLY A 148 10.93 -0.69 -18.57
C GLY A 148 11.12 -1.92 -17.68
N ALA A 149 11.42 -1.72 -16.40
CA ALA A 149 11.48 -2.75 -15.37
C ALA A 149 11.05 -2.17 -14.03
N CYS A 150 10.29 -2.97 -13.28
CA CYS A 150 10.16 -2.77 -11.84
C CYS A 150 11.36 -3.41 -11.13
N PRO A 151 11.76 -2.88 -9.96
CA PRO A 151 12.94 -3.32 -9.21
C PRO A 151 12.89 -4.79 -8.79
#